data_AF-A0A2H0SFL8-F1
#
_entry.id   AF-A0A2H0SFL8-F1
#
_cell.length_a   1.000
_cell.length_b   1.000
_cell.length_c   1.000
_cell.angle_alpha   90.00
_cell.angle_beta   90.00
_cell.angle_gamma   90.00
#
_symmetry.space_group_name_H-M   'P 1'
#
loop_
_entity.id
_entity.type
_entity.pdbx_description
1 polymer ?
#
loop_
_entity_poly.entity_id
_entity_poly.type
_entity_poly.pdbx_seq_one_letter_code
_entity_poly.pdbx_strand_id
1 'polypeptide(L)'
;LQFHPEVHHTDQGLKILNNFVFAICQAKKNWQINNIIDEQIKKIKKQVKNKKVFLLVSGGVDSSVAFSLLTKALGSKRVYGLYIDTGFMRLRESSEIRKFMKQAGFTNLRAHDASKIFYERLKGVADPEQKRKIIGQTFIDVKDVVAKKLNLDSLQWLLAQGTIYPDTIETGATKHADTIKTHHNRVDAIQKLIKQGKVIEPIADFYKDEVRKLGTLLGLPSKMVNRHPFPGPGLAIRILCHNATDEKQVLPDISKVRLPITNYHILSIKSVGVQGDNRTYAHPLAITSNKTWDALDKISSNITNATKEINRVLVLLNRTRHPLGILGAGSERSVPAELKDLVFNFPNEDRTLTLDRIKLLQKIDNIVMQEIQNAG
;
A
#
# COMPACT_ATOMS: atom_id res chain seq x y z
N LEU A 1 -33.11 -16.77 5.84
CA LEU A 1 -32.30 -17.55 4.88
C LEU A 1 -31.18 -18.21 5.66
N GLN A 2 -30.95 -19.53 5.52
CA GLN A 2 -29.82 -20.23 6.16
C GLN A 2 -28.61 -20.33 5.22
N PHE A 3 -28.43 -19.34 4.35
CA PHE A 3 -27.32 -19.21 3.40
C PHE A 3 -27.07 -17.71 3.13
N HIS A 4 -25.94 -17.40 2.51
CA HIS A 4 -25.47 -16.03 2.24
C HIS A 4 -25.84 -15.59 0.80
N PRO A 5 -26.93 -14.84 0.55
CA PRO A 5 -27.26 -14.35 -0.79
C PRO A 5 -26.30 -13.28 -1.33
N GLU A 6 -25.44 -12.73 -0.49
CA GLU A 6 -24.47 -11.67 -0.82
C GLU A 6 -23.16 -12.17 -1.44
N VAL A 7 -22.84 -13.46 -1.30
CA VAL A 7 -21.57 -14.00 -1.81
C VAL A 7 -21.69 -14.40 -3.28
N HIS A 8 -20.58 -14.28 -4.00
CA HIS A 8 -20.49 -14.69 -5.42
C HIS A 8 -20.81 -16.17 -5.67
N HIS A 9 -20.69 -17.02 -4.65
CA HIS A 9 -20.98 -18.45 -4.74
C HIS A 9 -22.48 -18.78 -4.76
N THR A 10 -23.35 -17.82 -4.43
CA THR A 10 -24.80 -18.05 -4.45
C THR A 10 -25.35 -17.63 -5.79
N ASP A 11 -25.65 -18.62 -6.63
CA ASP A 11 -26.32 -18.40 -7.91
C ASP A 11 -27.64 -17.62 -7.69
N GLN A 12 -27.83 -16.57 -8.48
CA GLN A 12 -28.96 -15.63 -8.35
C GLN A 12 -29.09 -14.92 -6.99
N GLY A 13 -28.05 -14.90 -6.14
CA GLY A 13 -28.06 -14.17 -4.86
C GLY A 13 -28.45 -12.70 -5.00
N LEU A 14 -27.92 -12.01 -6.01
CA LEU A 14 -28.31 -10.63 -6.36
C LEU A 14 -29.79 -10.49 -6.73
N LYS A 15 -30.42 -11.50 -7.33
CA LYS A 15 -31.85 -11.48 -7.67
C LYS A 15 -32.70 -11.55 -6.39
N ILE A 16 -32.30 -12.40 -5.44
CA ILE A 16 -32.95 -12.49 -4.12
C ILE A 16 -32.89 -11.12 -3.42
N LEU A 17 -31.70 -10.53 -3.35
CA LEU A 17 -31.51 -9.22 -2.72
C LEU A 17 -32.30 -8.12 -3.43
N ASN A 18 -32.31 -8.11 -4.78
CA ASN A 18 -33.11 -7.15 -5.55
C ASN A 18 -34.61 -7.28 -5.26
N ASN A 19 -35.15 -8.50 -5.19
CA ASN A 19 -36.55 -8.73 -4.85
C ASN A 19 -36.88 -8.21 -3.45
N PHE A 20 -36.01 -8.50 -2.48
CA PHE A 20 -36.19 -8.01 -1.11
C PHE A 20 -36.21 -6.48 -1.05
N VAL A 21 -35.18 -5.82 -1.60
CA VAL A 21 -35.03 -4.36 -1.51
C VAL A 21 -36.11 -3.61 -2.31
N PHE A 22 -36.39 -4.03 -3.54
CA PHE A 22 -37.23 -3.24 -4.46
C PHE A 22 -38.67 -3.72 -4.56
N ALA A 23 -38.93 -5.03 -4.49
CA ALA A 23 -40.28 -5.55 -4.60
C ALA A 23 -40.99 -5.62 -3.23
N ILE A 24 -40.27 -6.06 -2.19
CA ILE A 24 -40.85 -6.23 -0.85
C ILE A 24 -40.75 -4.93 -0.04
N CYS A 25 -39.54 -4.40 0.18
CA CYS A 25 -39.35 -3.16 0.93
C CYS A 25 -39.76 -1.90 0.17
N GLN A 26 -40.03 -2.01 -1.14
CA GLN A 26 -40.42 -0.90 -2.03
C GLN A 26 -39.44 0.28 -1.97
N ALA A 27 -38.16 0.00 -1.71
CA ALA A 27 -37.14 1.05 -1.69
C ALA A 27 -37.02 1.70 -3.07
N LYS A 28 -36.73 3.00 -3.11
CA LYS A 28 -36.47 3.70 -4.37
C LYS A 28 -35.04 3.42 -4.82
N LYS A 29 -34.82 3.25 -6.13
CA LYS A 29 -33.47 3.15 -6.74
C LYS A 29 -32.77 4.52 -6.81
N ASN A 30 -32.65 5.19 -5.67
CA ASN A 30 -32.09 6.55 -5.58
C ASN A 30 -30.57 6.57 -5.32
N TRP A 31 -29.96 5.43 -4.96
CA TRP A 31 -28.51 5.29 -4.82
C TRP A 31 -27.82 5.11 -6.18
N GLN A 32 -27.80 6.18 -6.98
CA GLN A 32 -27.06 6.25 -8.24
C GLN A 32 -25.88 7.20 -8.13
N ILE A 33 -24.68 6.73 -8.47
CA ILE A 33 -23.42 7.47 -8.23
C ILE A 33 -23.44 8.90 -8.80
N ASN A 34 -24.04 9.10 -9.98
CA ASN A 34 -24.17 10.44 -10.57
C ASN A 34 -24.94 11.41 -9.66
N ASN A 35 -26.08 10.98 -9.10
CA ASN A 35 -26.89 11.79 -8.20
C ASN A 35 -26.19 11.99 -6.85
N ILE A 36 -25.45 10.98 -6.40
CA ILE A 36 -24.71 11.01 -5.13
C ILE A 36 -23.61 12.08 -5.18
N ILE A 37 -22.96 12.34 -6.31
CA ILE A 37 -21.94 13.40 -6.41
C ILE A 37 -22.51 14.76 -6.02
N ASP A 38 -23.66 15.14 -6.57
CA ASP A 38 -24.28 16.44 -6.31
C ASP A 38 -24.76 16.56 -4.86
N GLU A 39 -25.31 15.48 -4.31
CA GLU A 39 -25.68 15.41 -2.90
C GLU A 39 -24.46 15.52 -1.98
N GLN A 40 -23.36 14.82 -2.30
CA GLN A 40 -22.13 14.91 -1.53
C GLN A 40 -21.48 16.29 -1.63
N ILE A 41 -21.51 16.93 -2.81
CA ILE A 41 -21.07 18.33 -2.95
C ILE A 41 -21.89 19.25 -2.04
N LYS A 42 -23.21 19.09 -1.97
CA LYS A 42 -24.07 19.86 -1.06
C LYS A 42 -23.72 19.60 0.41
N LYS A 43 -23.52 18.33 0.80
CA LYS A 43 -23.08 17.94 2.16
C LYS A 43 -21.74 18.58 2.52
N ILE A 44 -20.75 18.49 1.63
CA ILE A 44 -19.42 19.09 1.80
C ILE A 44 -19.53 20.61 2.01
N LYS A 45 -20.28 21.31 1.14
CA LYS A 45 -20.48 22.77 1.27
C LYS A 45 -21.13 23.13 2.61
N LYS A 46 -22.15 22.37 3.04
CA LYS A 46 -22.84 22.58 4.32
C LYS A 46 -21.92 22.36 5.53
N GLN A 47 -21.07 21.34 5.49
CA GLN A 47 -20.14 21.01 6.57
C GLN A 47 -18.98 22.00 6.64
N VAL A 48 -18.36 22.33 5.50
CA VAL A 48 -17.16 23.18 5.44
C VAL A 48 -17.49 24.67 5.59
N LYS A 49 -18.69 25.10 5.20
CA LYS A 49 -19.17 26.49 5.27
C LYS A 49 -18.21 27.46 4.59
N ASN A 50 -17.47 28.27 5.36
CA ASN A 50 -16.51 29.27 4.89
C ASN A 50 -15.04 28.86 5.12
N LYS A 51 -14.77 27.70 5.72
CA LYS A 51 -13.42 27.23 6.03
C LYS A 51 -12.68 26.72 4.79
N LYS A 52 -11.36 26.66 4.86
CA LYS A 52 -10.51 26.01 3.86
C LYS A 52 -10.29 24.55 4.26
N VAL A 53 -9.89 23.72 3.30
CA VAL A 53 -9.66 22.29 3.51
C VAL A 53 -8.24 21.94 3.12
N PHE A 54 -7.53 21.25 4.00
CA PHE A 54 -6.20 20.72 3.79
C PHE A 54 -6.26 19.20 3.73
N LEU A 55 -5.66 18.59 2.71
CA LEU A 55 -5.64 17.14 2.52
C LEU A 55 -4.24 16.66 2.20
N LEU A 56 -3.82 15.58 2.86
CA LEU A 56 -2.67 14.80 2.44
C LEU A 56 -3.07 13.86 1.30
N VAL A 57 -2.46 14.06 0.13
CA VAL A 57 -2.72 13.23 -1.05
C VAL A 57 -1.58 12.23 -1.15
N SER A 58 -1.89 10.94 -1.00
CA SER A 58 -0.89 9.86 -1.04
C SER A 58 -0.54 9.39 -2.45
N GLY A 59 -1.34 9.77 -3.44
CA GLY A 59 -1.31 9.18 -4.79
C GLY A 59 -2.15 7.92 -4.94
N GLY A 60 -2.65 7.35 -3.83
CA GLY A 60 -3.69 6.33 -3.85
C GLY A 60 -5.03 6.87 -4.37
N VAL A 61 -5.86 5.95 -4.88
CA VAL A 61 -7.18 6.25 -5.45
C VAL A 61 -8.03 7.07 -4.49
N ASP A 62 -8.20 6.61 -3.25
CA ASP A 62 -9.15 7.22 -2.30
C ASP A 62 -8.77 8.67 -1.95
N SER A 63 -7.52 8.90 -1.57
CA SER A 63 -7.02 10.26 -1.27
C SER A 63 -7.12 11.20 -2.47
N SER A 64 -7.03 10.65 -3.68
CA SER A 64 -7.11 11.42 -4.91
C SER A 64 -8.54 11.77 -5.29
N VAL A 65 -9.45 10.80 -5.17
CA VAL A 65 -10.89 11.00 -5.37
C VAL A 65 -11.45 11.98 -4.35
N ALA A 66 -11.06 11.84 -3.08
CA ALA A 66 -11.42 12.80 -2.03
C ALA A 66 -10.93 14.22 -2.36
N PHE A 67 -9.67 14.36 -2.80
CA PHE A 67 -9.10 15.64 -3.22
C PHE A 67 -9.86 16.27 -4.39
N SER A 68 -10.17 15.48 -5.42
CA SER A 68 -10.91 15.92 -6.60
C SER A 68 -12.34 16.33 -6.26
N LEU A 69 -13.03 15.55 -5.42
CA LEU A 69 -14.39 15.85 -4.98
C LEU A 69 -14.43 17.15 -4.16
N LEU A 70 -13.52 17.31 -3.21
CA LEU A 70 -13.40 18.55 -2.42
C LEU A 70 -13.11 19.76 -3.31
N THR A 71 -12.19 19.61 -4.27
CA THR A 71 -11.83 20.70 -5.18
C THR A 71 -12.99 21.08 -6.10
N LYS A 72 -13.76 20.09 -6.60
CA LYS A 72 -14.99 20.33 -7.36
C LYS A 72 -16.07 21.01 -6.51
N ALA A 73 -16.19 20.64 -5.24
CA ALA A 73 -17.20 21.19 -4.34
C ALA A 73 -16.89 22.63 -3.88
N LEU A 74 -15.63 22.94 -3.56
CA LEU A 74 -15.24 24.16 -2.86
C LEU A 74 -14.41 25.13 -3.71
N GLY A 75 -13.89 24.66 -4.84
CA GLY A 75 -12.95 25.40 -5.70
C GLY A 75 -11.50 25.30 -5.23
N SER A 76 -10.57 25.48 -6.18
CA SER A 76 -9.12 25.33 -5.98
C SER A 76 -8.53 26.32 -4.96
N LYS A 77 -9.13 27.49 -4.76
CA LYS A 77 -8.67 28.50 -3.78
C LYS A 77 -8.91 28.10 -2.32
N ARG A 78 -9.87 27.19 -2.07
CA ARG A 78 -10.28 26.78 -0.71
C ARG A 78 -9.80 25.39 -0.35
N VAL A 79 -9.18 24.66 -1.27
CA VAL A 79 -8.68 23.31 -1.05
C VAL A 79 -7.19 23.29 -1.28
N TYR A 80 -6.43 22.76 -0.35
CA TYR A 80 -4.99 22.60 -0.45
C TYR A 80 -4.62 21.12 -0.33
N GLY A 81 -4.06 20.56 -1.40
CA GLY A 81 -3.51 19.22 -1.39
C GLY A 81 -2.01 19.26 -1.13
N LEU A 82 -1.51 18.40 -0.24
CA LEU A 82 -0.09 18.16 -0.05
C LEU A 82 0.25 16.71 -0.40
N TYR A 83 1.06 16.52 -1.43
CA TYR A 83 1.72 15.26 -1.74
C TYR A 83 3.15 15.30 -1.19
N ILE A 84 3.51 14.34 -0.34
CA ILE A 84 4.89 14.21 0.19
C ILE A 84 5.57 13.06 -0.54
N ASP A 85 6.61 13.35 -1.30
CA ASP A 85 7.46 12.33 -1.89
C ASP A 85 8.45 11.83 -0.84
N THR A 86 8.33 10.56 -0.48
CA THR A 86 9.20 9.91 0.51
C THR A 86 10.50 9.41 -0.09
N GLY A 87 10.63 9.41 -1.42
CA GLY A 87 11.74 8.78 -2.15
C GLY A 87 11.57 7.27 -2.37
N PHE A 88 10.62 6.63 -1.68
CA PHE A 88 10.35 5.18 -1.81
C PHE A 88 9.16 4.86 -2.72
N MET A 89 8.81 5.77 -3.62
CA MET A 89 7.76 5.57 -4.62
C MET A 89 8.26 4.68 -5.76
N ARG A 90 7.37 4.15 -6.58
CA ARG A 90 7.75 3.46 -7.82
C ARG A 90 8.40 4.43 -8.81
N LEU A 91 9.09 3.86 -9.80
CA LEU A 91 9.74 4.65 -10.84
C LEU A 91 8.75 5.61 -11.50
N ARG A 92 9.07 6.90 -11.52
CA ARG A 92 8.27 7.99 -12.12
C ARG A 92 6.87 8.21 -11.51
N GLU A 93 6.50 7.48 -10.47
CA GLU A 93 5.15 7.52 -9.89
C GLU A 93 4.78 8.92 -9.41
N SER A 94 5.67 9.58 -8.65
CA SER A 94 5.45 10.94 -8.17
C SER A 94 5.26 11.95 -9.30
N SER A 95 6.00 11.79 -10.42
CA SER A 95 5.85 12.66 -11.58
C SER A 95 4.54 12.41 -12.33
N GLU A 96 4.10 11.15 -12.40
CA GLU A 96 2.83 10.78 -13.02
C GLU A 96 1.64 11.28 -12.23
N ILE A 97 1.65 11.15 -10.89
CA ILE A 97 0.60 11.70 -10.02
C ILE A 97 0.45 13.20 -10.26
N ARG A 98 1.56 13.95 -10.28
CA ARG A 98 1.53 15.40 -10.58
C ARG A 98 0.97 15.69 -11.97
N LYS A 99 1.36 14.90 -12.98
CA LYS A 99 0.89 15.05 -14.35
C LYS A 99 -0.62 14.79 -14.45
N PHE A 100 -1.11 13.71 -13.87
CA PHE A 100 -2.54 13.34 -13.88
C PHE A 100 -3.39 14.38 -13.17
N MET A 101 -2.95 14.87 -12.01
CA MET A 101 -3.68 15.91 -11.28
C MET A 101 -3.72 17.22 -12.06
N LYS A 102 -2.62 17.62 -12.72
CA LYS A 102 -2.60 18.79 -13.60
C LYS A 102 -3.49 18.62 -14.82
N GLN A 103 -3.50 17.44 -15.45
CA GLN A 103 -4.37 17.11 -16.58
C GLN A 103 -5.85 17.14 -16.21
N ALA A 104 -6.20 16.74 -14.99
CA ALA A 104 -7.54 16.83 -14.44
C ALA A 104 -7.93 18.26 -13.98
N GLY A 105 -7.08 19.26 -14.24
CA GLY A 105 -7.36 20.67 -13.94
C GLY A 105 -7.05 21.10 -12.50
N PHE A 106 -6.43 20.24 -11.68
CA PHE A 106 -6.11 20.56 -10.29
C PHE A 106 -4.74 21.24 -10.18
N THR A 107 -4.76 22.55 -9.89
CA THR A 107 -3.55 23.38 -9.68
C THR A 107 -3.18 23.57 -8.21
N ASN A 108 -4.05 23.11 -7.31
CA ASN A 108 -3.99 23.29 -5.86
C ASN A 108 -3.37 22.09 -5.11
N LEU A 109 -2.70 21.18 -5.83
CA LEU A 109 -1.88 20.11 -5.26
C LEU A 109 -0.41 20.52 -5.27
N ARG A 110 0.19 20.69 -4.10
CA ARG A 110 1.64 20.91 -3.96
C ARG A 110 2.34 19.60 -3.67
N ALA A 111 3.40 19.33 -4.41
CA ALA A 111 4.32 18.24 -4.12
C ALA A 111 5.51 18.78 -3.31
N HIS A 112 5.87 18.06 -2.25
CA HIS A 112 7.04 18.34 -1.43
C HIS A 112 7.95 17.12 -1.46
N ASP A 113 9.15 17.29 -2.04
CA ASP A 113 10.18 16.26 -2.01
C ASP A 113 10.85 16.24 -0.64
N ALA A 114 10.63 15.16 0.11
CA ALA A 114 11.25 14.92 1.40
C ALA A 114 12.23 13.74 1.37
N SER A 115 12.51 13.19 0.19
CA SER A 115 13.29 11.95 0.00
C SER A 115 14.62 11.95 0.77
N LYS A 116 15.35 13.06 0.75
CA LYS A 116 16.61 13.23 1.49
C LYS A 116 16.45 12.98 3.00
N ILE A 117 15.41 13.54 3.63
CA ILE A 117 15.13 13.38 5.07
C ILE A 117 14.85 11.91 5.39
N PHE A 118 14.07 11.25 4.54
CA PHE A 118 13.73 9.84 4.68
C PHE A 118 14.96 8.94 4.52
N TYR A 119 15.80 9.19 3.51
CA TYR A 119 17.03 8.42 3.30
C TYR A 119 18.00 8.57 4.46
N GLU A 120 18.20 9.79 4.97
CA GLU A 120 19.08 10.05 6.12
C GLU A 120 18.62 9.31 7.38
N ARG A 121 17.32 9.35 7.70
CA ARG A 121 16.78 8.71 8.90
C ARG A 121 16.72 7.18 8.82
N LEU A 122 16.75 6.60 7.62
CA LEU A 122 16.71 5.15 7.40
C LEU A 122 18.07 4.52 7.14
N LYS A 123 19.14 5.34 7.12
CA LYS A 123 20.50 4.87 6.93
C LYS A 123 20.86 3.81 7.99
N GLY A 124 21.27 2.62 7.55
CA GLY A 124 21.68 1.53 8.45
C GLY A 124 20.53 0.77 9.12
N VAL A 125 19.26 1.08 8.82
CA VAL A 125 18.12 0.42 9.47
C VAL A 125 17.73 -0.84 8.68
N ALA A 126 17.90 -2.02 9.30
CA ALA A 126 17.47 -3.29 8.71
C ALA A 126 16.06 -3.73 9.14
N ASP A 127 15.73 -3.55 10.42
CA ASP A 127 14.51 -4.09 11.00
C ASP A 127 13.24 -3.47 10.34
N PRO A 128 12.32 -4.30 9.80
CA PRO A 128 11.16 -3.82 9.06
C PRO A 128 10.16 -3.04 9.91
N GLU A 129 10.00 -3.34 11.19
CA GLU A 129 9.10 -2.60 12.09
C GLU A 129 9.70 -1.24 12.49
N GLN A 130 11.00 -1.18 12.75
CA GLN A 130 11.73 0.06 12.94
C GLN A 130 11.65 0.94 11.69
N LYS A 131 11.83 0.38 10.49
CA LYS A 131 11.63 1.11 9.22
C LYS A 131 10.24 1.73 9.15
N ARG A 132 9.18 0.95 9.46
CA ARG A 132 7.80 1.45 9.48
C ARG A 132 7.61 2.59 10.48
N LYS A 133 8.13 2.45 11.70
CA LYS A 133 8.05 3.48 12.75
C LYS A 133 8.76 4.77 12.34
N ILE A 134 9.98 4.67 11.82
CA ILE A 134 10.79 5.81 11.36
C ILE A 134 10.08 6.53 10.21
N ILE A 135 9.57 5.78 9.21
CA ILE A 135 8.83 6.36 8.09
C ILE A 135 7.57 7.07 8.58
N GLY A 136 6.78 6.43 9.44
CA GLY A 136 5.57 7.00 9.99
C GLY A 136 5.83 8.30 10.75
N GLN A 137 6.85 8.32 11.62
CA GLN A 137 7.23 9.51 12.37
C GLN A 137 7.77 10.61 11.44
N THR A 138 8.65 10.26 10.51
CA THR A 138 9.23 11.23 9.56
C THR A 138 8.16 11.88 8.69
N PHE A 139 7.16 11.13 8.27
CA PHE A 139 6.02 11.67 7.54
C PHE A 139 5.24 12.69 8.37
N ILE A 140 5.02 12.43 9.67
CA ILE A 140 4.36 13.38 10.58
C ILE A 140 5.22 14.65 10.73
N ASP A 141 6.52 14.51 10.96
CA ASP A 141 7.43 15.64 11.13
C ASP A 141 7.44 16.53 9.89
N VAL A 142 7.56 15.94 8.69
CA VAL A 142 7.53 16.67 7.42
C VAL A 142 6.17 17.36 7.22
N LYS A 143 5.07 16.66 7.49
CA LYS A 143 3.72 17.25 7.45
C LYS A 143 3.63 18.47 8.37
N ASP A 144 4.12 18.38 9.61
CA ASP A 144 4.03 19.46 10.59
C ASP A 144 4.87 20.67 10.19
N VAL A 145 6.07 20.45 9.65
CA VAL A 145 6.91 21.52 9.09
C VAL A 145 6.19 22.23 7.95
N VAL A 146 5.60 21.47 7.00
CA VAL A 146 4.87 22.05 5.88
C VAL A 146 3.59 22.76 6.34
N ALA A 147 2.85 22.17 7.28
CA ALA A 147 1.64 22.76 7.84
C ALA A 147 1.91 24.09 8.55
N LYS A 148 3.01 24.18 9.32
CA LYS A 148 3.46 25.43 9.95
C LYS A 148 3.83 26.49 8.91
N LYS A 149 4.59 26.12 7.87
CA LYS A 149 4.95 27.04 6.76
C LYS A 149 3.72 27.58 6.01
N LEU A 150 2.63 26.82 5.99
CA LEU A 150 1.39 27.19 5.32
C LEU A 150 0.41 27.95 6.23
N ASN A 151 0.77 28.22 7.49
CA ASN A 151 -0.10 28.85 8.49
C ASN A 151 -1.48 28.18 8.54
N LEU A 152 -1.51 26.84 8.57
CA LEU A 152 -2.75 26.06 8.69
C LEU A 152 -3.33 26.21 10.10
N ASP A 153 -3.91 27.37 10.37
CA ASP A 153 -4.65 27.62 11.61
C ASP A 153 -5.92 26.77 11.65
N SER A 154 -6.09 26.03 12.74
CA SER A 154 -7.25 25.16 13.02
C SER A 154 -8.59 25.89 13.06
N LEU A 155 -8.60 27.23 13.18
CA LEU A 155 -9.82 28.03 13.08
C LEU A 155 -10.28 28.19 11.62
N GLN A 156 -9.34 28.31 10.68
CA GLN A 156 -9.63 28.54 9.27
C GLN A 156 -9.58 27.27 8.42
N TRP A 157 -8.83 26.26 8.84
CA TRP A 157 -8.59 25.04 8.07
C TRP A 157 -9.23 23.81 8.71
N LEU A 158 -9.85 22.98 7.88
CA LEU A 158 -10.29 21.63 8.20
C LEU A 158 -9.30 20.63 7.60
N LEU A 159 -9.02 19.56 8.32
CA LEU A 159 -8.27 18.42 7.80
C LEU A 159 -9.22 17.51 7.03
N ALA A 160 -8.87 17.11 5.82
CA ALA A 160 -9.61 16.09 5.10
C ALA A 160 -8.88 14.75 5.14
N GLN A 161 -9.64 13.66 5.02
CA GLN A 161 -9.11 12.31 4.86
C GLN A 161 -9.84 11.58 3.73
N GLY A 162 -9.13 10.70 3.02
CA GLY A 162 -9.72 9.82 2.01
C GLY A 162 -10.27 8.52 2.59
N THR A 163 -10.76 8.54 3.83
CA THR A 163 -11.32 7.38 4.54
C THR A 163 -12.56 6.87 3.80
N ILE A 164 -12.66 5.56 3.61
CA ILE A 164 -13.80 4.90 2.93
C ILE A 164 -14.61 4.04 3.90
N TYR A 165 -15.79 3.55 3.47
CA TYR A 165 -16.71 2.83 4.36
C TYR A 165 -16.08 1.62 5.07
N PRO A 166 -15.30 0.74 4.40
CA PRO A 166 -14.57 -0.34 5.08
C PRO A 166 -13.69 0.12 6.24
N ASP A 167 -12.98 1.26 6.10
CA ASP A 167 -12.10 1.78 7.14
C ASP A 167 -12.89 2.19 8.40
N THR A 168 -14.13 2.68 8.22
CA THR A 168 -15.01 3.09 9.31
C THR A 168 -15.58 1.90 10.10
N ILE A 169 -15.83 0.77 9.42
CA ILE A 169 -16.26 -0.47 10.06
C ILE A 169 -15.11 -1.06 10.88
N GLU A 170 -13.90 -1.11 10.32
CA GLU A 170 -12.72 -1.63 11.02
C GLU A 170 -12.42 -0.83 12.30
N THR A 171 -12.51 0.50 12.25
CA THR A 171 -12.35 1.36 13.43
C THR A 171 -13.52 1.27 14.43
N GLY A 172 -14.73 0.93 13.97
CA GLY A 172 -15.88 0.65 14.84
C GLY A 172 -15.78 -0.70 15.56
N ALA A 173 -15.30 -1.73 14.87
CA ALA A 173 -15.16 -3.11 15.36
C ALA A 173 -13.93 -3.31 16.27
N THR A 174 -12.84 -2.55 16.05
CA THR A 174 -11.62 -2.62 16.87
C THR A 174 -11.76 -2.06 18.30
N LYS A 175 -12.94 -1.60 18.72
CA LYS A 175 -13.22 -1.31 20.14
C LYS A 175 -13.08 -2.53 21.06
N HIS A 176 -13.01 -3.75 20.52
CA HIS A 176 -12.87 -4.98 21.29
C HIS A 176 -11.58 -5.78 21.02
N ALA A 177 -10.62 -5.25 20.25
CA ALA A 177 -9.37 -5.94 19.95
C ALA A 177 -8.20 -5.27 20.67
N ASP A 178 -7.89 -5.77 21.88
CA ASP A 178 -6.69 -5.41 22.63
C ASP A 178 -5.44 -5.89 21.88
N THR A 179 -4.67 -4.93 21.36
CA THR A 179 -3.19 -4.87 21.28
C THR A 179 -2.72 -4.18 19.98
N ILE A 180 -2.53 -2.85 20.02
CA ILE A 180 -1.40 -2.09 19.42
C ILE A 180 -1.52 -0.65 19.96
N LYS A 181 -0.90 -0.39 21.11
CA LYS A 181 -1.02 0.86 21.89
C LYS A 181 -0.48 2.14 21.21
N THR A 182 0.15 2.05 20.03
CA THR A 182 0.67 3.23 19.32
C THR A 182 -0.24 3.73 18.20
N HIS A 183 -1.12 2.90 17.63
CA HIS A 183 -2.09 3.32 16.62
C HIS A 183 -3.37 3.91 17.26
N HIS A 184 -3.78 3.43 18.44
CA HIS A 184 -4.96 3.93 19.16
C HIS A 184 -4.89 5.42 19.49
N ASN A 185 -3.78 5.92 20.04
CA ASN A 185 -3.67 7.36 20.39
C ASN A 185 -3.91 8.31 19.20
N ARG A 186 -3.50 7.89 17.99
CA ARG A 186 -3.70 8.68 16.77
C ARG A 186 -5.14 8.58 16.28
N VAL A 187 -5.75 7.39 16.36
CA VAL A 187 -7.15 7.17 16.04
C VAL A 187 -8.02 7.99 17.00
N ASP A 188 -7.73 7.99 18.29
CA ASP A 188 -8.48 8.74 19.31
C ASP A 188 -8.36 10.26 19.13
N ALA A 189 -7.16 10.75 18.81
CA ALA A 189 -6.94 12.16 18.50
C ALA A 189 -7.71 12.60 17.25
N ILE A 190 -7.70 11.77 16.18
CA ILE A 190 -8.46 12.04 14.95
C ILE A 190 -9.97 11.97 15.23
N GLN A 191 -10.46 10.98 15.98
CA GLN A 191 -11.86 10.88 16.36
C GLN A 191 -12.32 12.09 17.18
N LYS A 192 -11.47 12.60 18.08
CA LYS A 192 -11.75 13.85 18.81
C LYS A 192 -11.86 15.04 17.86
N LEU A 193 -10.99 15.14 16.85
CA LEU A 193 -11.06 16.19 15.84
C LEU A 193 -12.30 16.05 14.94
N ILE A 194 -12.71 14.83 14.58
CA ILE A 194 -13.96 14.54 13.87
C ILE A 194 -15.16 15.02 14.69
N LYS A 195 -15.24 14.63 15.98
CA LYS A 195 -16.31 15.07 16.90
C LYS A 195 -16.33 16.60 17.09
N GLN A 196 -15.18 17.25 17.02
CA GLN A 196 -15.04 18.71 17.06
C GLN A 196 -15.36 19.40 15.72
N GLY A 197 -15.70 18.65 14.66
CA GLY A 197 -15.98 19.19 13.33
C GLY A 197 -14.74 19.79 12.65
N LYS A 198 -13.54 19.35 13.03
CA LYS A 198 -12.25 19.78 12.47
C LYS A 198 -11.74 18.87 11.34
N VAL A 199 -12.39 17.72 11.14
CA VAL A 199 -12.08 16.76 10.08
C VAL A 199 -13.28 16.58 9.15
N ILE A 200 -13.02 16.38 7.86
CA ILE A 200 -14.02 16.01 6.84
C ILE A 200 -13.59 14.75 6.08
N GLU A 201 -14.51 13.80 5.94
CA GLU A 201 -14.27 12.52 5.26
C GLU A 201 -15.28 12.40 4.10
N PRO A 202 -15.01 13.05 2.96
CA PRO A 202 -16.00 13.27 1.90
C PRO A 202 -16.43 11.98 1.17
N ILE A 203 -15.73 10.86 1.41
CA ILE A 203 -15.99 9.58 0.78
C ILE A 203 -16.19 8.43 1.79
N ALA A 204 -16.49 8.76 3.06
CA ALA A 204 -16.66 7.76 4.12
C ALA A 204 -17.85 6.81 3.90
N ASP A 205 -18.85 7.21 3.11
CA ASP A 205 -20.05 6.40 2.84
C ASP A 205 -19.86 5.42 1.66
N PHE A 206 -18.69 5.40 1.00
CA PHE A 206 -18.49 4.69 -0.26
C PHE A 206 -17.62 3.44 -0.13
N TYR A 207 -17.96 2.42 -0.92
CA TYR A 207 -17.12 1.25 -1.13
C TYR A 207 -16.05 1.50 -2.20
N LYS A 208 -15.05 0.62 -2.25
CA LYS A 208 -13.87 0.79 -3.11
C LYS A 208 -14.21 0.89 -4.60
N ASP A 209 -15.17 0.10 -5.06
CA ASP A 209 -15.63 0.12 -6.45
C ASP A 209 -16.40 1.40 -6.78
N GLU A 210 -17.19 1.91 -5.83
CA GLU A 210 -17.88 3.21 -5.96
C GLU A 210 -16.90 4.37 -5.98
N VAL A 211 -15.86 4.35 -5.14
CA VAL A 211 -14.78 5.35 -5.15
C VAL A 211 -14.06 5.36 -6.50
N ARG A 212 -13.86 4.19 -7.14
CA ARG A 212 -13.29 4.13 -8.49
C ARG A 212 -14.20 4.76 -9.52
N LYS A 213 -15.49 4.39 -9.53
CA LYS A 213 -16.51 4.98 -10.43
C LYS A 213 -16.59 6.50 -10.25
N LEU A 214 -16.57 6.97 -9.00
CA LEU A 214 -16.54 8.37 -8.63
C LEU A 214 -15.29 9.07 -9.19
N GLY A 215 -14.12 8.45 -9.10
CA GLY A 215 -12.89 8.97 -9.70
C GLY A 215 -13.00 9.18 -11.20
N THR A 216 -13.55 8.22 -11.93
CA THR A 216 -13.80 8.35 -13.38
C THR A 216 -14.75 9.50 -13.70
N LEU A 217 -15.86 9.63 -12.96
CA LEU A 217 -16.83 10.72 -13.14
C LEU A 217 -16.27 12.10 -12.79
N LEU A 218 -15.26 12.16 -11.91
CA LEU A 218 -14.53 13.39 -11.57
C LEU A 218 -13.43 13.73 -12.60
N GLY A 219 -13.27 12.94 -13.66
CA GLY A 219 -12.28 13.16 -14.72
C GLY A 219 -10.88 12.67 -14.37
N LEU A 220 -10.73 11.82 -13.35
CA LEU A 220 -9.43 11.21 -13.05
C LEU A 220 -9.06 10.18 -14.13
N PRO A 221 -7.79 10.13 -14.59
CA PRO A 221 -7.36 9.16 -15.58
C PRO A 221 -7.56 7.71 -15.12
N SER A 222 -7.98 6.83 -16.04
CA SER A 222 -8.21 5.40 -15.74
C SER A 222 -6.98 4.71 -15.11
N LYS A 223 -5.77 5.03 -15.58
CA LYS A 223 -4.51 4.52 -15.02
C LYS A 223 -4.32 4.84 -13.54
N MET A 224 -4.88 5.96 -13.08
CA MET A 224 -4.81 6.38 -11.70
C MET A 224 -5.89 5.72 -10.85
N VAL A 225 -7.12 5.60 -11.38
CA VAL A 225 -8.27 4.96 -10.72
C VAL A 225 -8.08 3.46 -10.55
N ASN A 226 -7.50 2.80 -11.55
CA ASN A 226 -7.32 1.34 -11.56
C ASN A 226 -5.97 0.87 -11.01
N ARG A 227 -5.21 1.78 -10.41
CA ARG A 227 -3.87 1.48 -9.92
C ARG A 227 -3.91 0.44 -8.79
N HIS A 228 -2.94 -0.48 -8.81
CA HIS A 228 -2.76 -1.41 -7.71
C HIS A 228 -2.40 -0.64 -6.42
N PRO A 229 -2.95 -1.06 -5.26
CA PRO A 229 -2.56 -0.51 -3.97
C PRO A 229 -1.04 -0.52 -3.79
N PHE A 230 -0.52 0.54 -3.18
CA PHE A 230 0.88 0.68 -2.86
C PHE A 230 1.00 1.04 -1.38
N PRO A 231 1.85 0.34 -0.60
CA PRO A 231 1.92 0.55 0.83
C PRO A 231 2.46 1.94 1.15
N GLY A 232 2.01 2.56 2.25
CA GLY A 232 2.50 3.87 2.69
C GLY A 232 4.02 3.97 2.82
N PRO A 233 4.71 2.97 3.43
CA PRO A 233 6.17 2.91 3.44
C PRO A 233 6.85 2.65 2.09
N GLY A 234 6.08 2.39 1.03
CA GLY A 234 6.56 2.18 -0.32
C GLY A 234 7.59 1.06 -0.46
N LEU A 235 8.61 1.31 -1.27
CA LEU A 235 9.69 0.37 -1.55
C LEU A 235 10.60 0.10 -0.34
N ALA A 236 10.63 0.97 0.69
CA ALA A 236 11.50 0.77 1.85
C ALA A 236 11.23 -0.55 2.60
N ILE A 237 9.97 -1.00 2.61
CA ILE A 237 9.59 -2.30 3.22
C ILE A 237 9.68 -3.48 2.24
N ARG A 238 9.88 -3.22 0.94
CA ARG A 238 10.07 -4.25 -0.09
C ARG A 238 11.54 -4.60 -0.30
N ILE A 239 12.45 -3.71 0.10
CA ILE A 239 13.88 -4.01 0.18
C ILE A 239 14.13 -4.73 1.51
N LEU A 240 14.42 -6.03 1.44
CA LEU A 240 14.88 -6.78 2.59
C LEU A 240 16.29 -6.32 2.94
N CYS A 241 16.47 -5.96 4.20
CA CYS A 241 17.73 -5.45 4.72
C CYS A 241 18.24 -6.41 5.79
N HIS A 242 19.54 -6.41 6.01
CA HIS A 242 20.21 -7.35 6.89
C HIS A 242 21.41 -6.65 7.55
N ASN A 243 21.61 -6.85 8.84
CA ASN A 243 22.74 -6.26 9.56
C ASN A 243 23.84 -7.30 9.80
N ALA A 244 25.08 -6.87 10.07
CA ALA A 244 26.20 -7.78 10.36
C ALA A 244 25.93 -8.74 11.55
N THR A 245 25.03 -8.37 12.47
CA THR A 245 24.58 -9.24 13.57
C THR A 245 23.69 -10.39 13.09
N ASP A 246 22.95 -10.21 12.00
CA ASP A 246 22.07 -11.22 11.46
C ASP A 246 22.85 -12.33 10.74
N GLU A 247 24.08 -12.06 10.25
CA GLU A 247 24.96 -13.10 9.65
C GLU A 247 25.38 -14.16 10.65
N LYS A 248 25.40 -13.81 11.93
CA LYS A 248 25.74 -14.72 13.03
C LYS A 248 24.53 -15.48 13.56
N GLN A 249 23.32 -15.25 13.01
CA GLN A 249 22.16 -16.04 13.40
C GLN A 249 22.33 -17.49 12.96
N VAL A 250 22.12 -18.39 13.92
CA VAL A 250 21.98 -19.81 13.65
C VAL A 250 20.74 -20.00 12.78
N LEU A 251 20.94 -20.51 11.56
CA LEU A 251 19.83 -20.84 10.68
C LEU A 251 18.95 -21.93 11.33
N PRO A 252 17.62 -21.86 11.15
CA PRO A 252 16.72 -22.82 11.77
C PRO A 252 16.96 -24.23 11.22
N ASP A 253 16.94 -25.21 12.12
CA ASP A 253 16.99 -26.63 11.73
C ASP A 253 15.60 -27.09 11.28
N ILE A 254 15.47 -27.37 9.99
CA ILE A 254 14.25 -27.89 9.37
C ILE A 254 14.33 -29.38 9.02
N SER A 255 15.30 -30.12 9.57
CA SER A 255 15.51 -31.56 9.32
C SER A 255 14.26 -32.42 9.60
N LYS A 256 13.42 -31.99 10.54
CA LYS A 256 12.15 -32.66 10.90
C LYS A 256 11.00 -32.36 9.94
N VAL A 257 11.14 -31.38 9.05
CA VAL A 257 10.14 -31.05 8.04
C VAL A 257 10.34 -31.96 6.84
N ARG A 258 9.31 -32.71 6.45
CA ARG A 258 9.35 -33.55 5.25
C ARG A 258 9.33 -32.68 4.00
N LEU A 259 10.50 -32.51 3.37
CA LEU A 259 10.65 -31.74 2.14
C LEU A 259 10.68 -32.67 0.92
N PRO A 260 9.69 -32.64 0.02
CA PRO A 260 9.72 -33.38 -1.24
C PRO A 260 10.58 -32.67 -2.31
N ILE A 261 11.58 -31.91 -1.87
CA ILE A 261 12.53 -31.12 -2.68
C ILE A 261 13.92 -31.35 -2.12
N THR A 262 14.86 -31.71 -3.00
CA THR A 262 16.26 -32.01 -2.63
C THR A 262 17.15 -30.77 -2.56
N ASN A 263 16.88 -29.77 -3.41
CA ASN A 263 17.70 -28.56 -3.51
C ASN A 263 16.98 -27.36 -2.88
N TYR A 264 17.39 -27.01 -1.68
CA TYR A 264 16.87 -25.85 -0.96
C TYR A 264 18.00 -25.10 -0.22
N HIS A 265 17.74 -23.83 0.10
CA HIS A 265 18.60 -23.01 0.95
C HIS A 265 17.74 -22.06 1.78
N ILE A 266 18.00 -22.00 3.08
CA ILE A 266 17.36 -21.04 3.96
C ILE A 266 18.10 -19.73 3.82
N LEU A 267 17.39 -18.66 3.46
CA LEU A 267 18.01 -17.34 3.34
C LEU A 267 18.24 -16.77 4.74
N SER A 268 19.46 -16.31 5.03
CA SER A 268 19.84 -15.64 6.29
C SER A 268 19.25 -14.24 6.42
N ILE A 269 18.01 -14.03 5.99
CA ILE A 269 17.26 -12.78 6.11
C ILE A 269 15.86 -13.10 6.63
N LYS A 270 15.24 -12.16 7.32
CA LYS A 270 13.83 -12.29 7.72
C LYS A 270 12.92 -11.60 6.73
N SER A 271 11.80 -12.24 6.41
CA SER A 271 10.74 -11.66 5.59
C SER A 271 9.43 -11.61 6.35
N VAL A 272 8.54 -10.70 5.97
CA VAL A 272 7.19 -10.67 6.52
C VAL A 272 6.35 -11.81 5.93
N GLY A 273 5.58 -12.47 6.79
CA GLY A 273 4.58 -13.48 6.43
C GLY A 273 3.34 -13.38 7.31
N VAL A 274 2.36 -14.25 7.03
CA VAL A 274 1.17 -14.45 7.85
C VAL A 274 1.06 -15.95 8.09
N GLN A 275 1.03 -16.37 9.36
CA GLN A 275 0.85 -17.76 9.76
C GLN A 275 -0.20 -17.79 10.88
N GLY A 276 -1.33 -18.47 10.62
CA GLY A 276 -2.55 -18.26 11.42
C GLY A 276 -3.02 -16.80 11.30
N ASP A 277 -3.45 -16.22 12.41
CA ASP A 277 -3.97 -14.84 12.45
C ASP A 277 -2.89 -13.78 12.72
N ASN A 278 -1.64 -14.22 12.91
CA ASN A 278 -0.55 -13.34 13.31
C ASN A 278 0.43 -13.07 12.18
N ARG A 279 0.94 -11.84 12.16
CA ARG A 279 2.05 -11.43 11.31
C ARG A 279 3.35 -12.04 11.83
N THR A 280 4.12 -12.70 10.97
CA THR A 280 5.38 -13.34 11.34
C THR A 280 6.58 -12.73 10.61
N TYR A 281 7.74 -12.83 11.24
CA TYR A 281 9.03 -12.43 10.70
C TYR A 281 10.01 -13.59 10.79
N ALA A 282 10.04 -14.42 9.75
CA ALA A 282 10.79 -15.67 9.69
C ALA A 282 11.58 -15.78 8.38
N HIS A 283 12.38 -16.84 8.25
CA HIS A 283 13.30 -17.01 7.13
C HIS A 283 12.58 -17.49 5.86
N PRO A 284 12.90 -16.93 4.68
CA PRO A 284 12.49 -17.54 3.42
C PRO A 284 13.30 -18.81 3.13
N LEU A 285 12.64 -19.80 2.53
CA LEU A 285 13.28 -20.98 1.95
C LEU A 285 13.33 -20.84 0.43
N ALA A 286 14.51 -20.72 -0.15
CA ALA A 286 14.70 -20.76 -1.60
C ALA A 286 14.82 -22.22 -2.07
N ILE A 287 14.09 -22.57 -3.13
CA ILE A 287 14.05 -23.91 -3.70
C ILE A 287 14.32 -23.88 -5.21
N THR A 288 14.92 -24.95 -5.72
CA THR A 288 14.94 -25.25 -7.17
C THR A 288 14.18 -26.55 -7.41
N SER A 289 13.31 -26.56 -8.43
CA SER A 289 12.49 -27.73 -8.71
C SER A 289 11.97 -27.74 -10.16
N ASN A 290 11.78 -28.93 -10.70
CA ASN A 290 11.13 -29.19 -12.00
C ASN A 290 9.66 -29.58 -11.85
N LYS A 291 9.09 -29.52 -10.64
CA LYS A 291 7.70 -29.87 -10.37
C LYS A 291 6.73 -28.83 -10.97
N THR A 292 5.48 -29.23 -11.16
CA THR A 292 4.40 -28.34 -11.61
C THR A 292 4.08 -27.27 -10.56
N TRP A 293 3.48 -26.15 -10.99
CA TRP A 293 3.08 -25.08 -10.08
C TRP A 293 2.12 -25.55 -8.98
N ASP A 294 1.14 -26.40 -9.30
CA ASP A 294 0.22 -26.97 -8.30
C ASP A 294 0.94 -27.81 -7.24
N ALA A 295 1.97 -28.55 -7.65
CA ALA A 295 2.79 -29.30 -6.71
C ALA A 295 3.64 -28.35 -5.85
N LEU A 296 4.20 -27.30 -6.43
CA LEU A 296 4.99 -26.29 -5.71
C LEU A 296 4.16 -25.51 -4.70
N ASP A 297 2.91 -25.19 -5.04
CA ASP A 297 1.97 -24.52 -4.14
C ASP A 297 1.68 -25.38 -2.90
N LYS A 298 1.31 -26.66 -3.11
CA LYS A 298 1.14 -27.64 -2.02
C LYS A 298 2.38 -27.78 -1.15
N ILE A 299 3.56 -27.82 -1.77
CA ILE A 299 4.83 -27.90 -1.04
C ILE A 299 5.06 -26.65 -0.20
N SER A 300 4.83 -25.46 -0.78
CA SER A 300 4.94 -24.19 -0.08
C SER A 300 4.06 -24.18 1.18
N SER A 301 2.77 -24.50 1.04
CA SER A 301 1.82 -24.55 2.17
C SER A 301 2.24 -25.55 3.24
N ASN A 302 2.66 -26.76 2.85
CA ASN A 302 3.09 -27.79 3.79
C ASN A 302 4.30 -27.34 4.62
N ILE A 303 5.28 -26.71 3.99
CA ILE A 303 6.49 -26.21 4.66
C ILE A 303 6.13 -25.11 5.65
N THR A 304 5.37 -24.11 5.22
CA THR A 304 5.01 -22.96 6.07
C THR A 304 4.07 -23.34 7.22
N ASN A 305 3.35 -24.47 7.11
CA ASN A 305 2.51 -24.99 8.19
C ASN A 305 3.28 -25.91 9.15
N ALA A 306 4.33 -26.58 8.68
CA ALA A 306 5.12 -27.52 9.48
C ALA A 306 6.11 -26.84 10.42
N THR A 307 6.54 -25.61 10.13
CA THR A 307 7.47 -24.86 10.98
C THR A 307 7.17 -23.36 11.01
N LYS A 308 7.32 -22.75 12.18
CA LYS A 308 7.19 -21.29 12.37
C LYS A 308 8.45 -20.53 11.91
N GLU A 309 9.56 -21.24 11.71
CA GLU A 309 10.84 -20.66 11.32
C GLU A 309 10.91 -20.28 9.84
N ILE A 310 10.04 -20.88 9.01
CA ILE A 310 9.91 -20.58 7.59
C ILE A 310 8.51 -20.03 7.32
N ASN A 311 8.43 -18.82 6.76
CA ASN A 311 7.15 -18.18 6.45
C ASN A 311 6.95 -17.90 4.96
N ARG A 312 7.92 -18.28 4.12
CA ARG A 312 7.89 -18.06 2.68
C ARG A 312 8.73 -19.10 1.96
N VAL A 313 8.24 -19.60 0.84
CA VAL A 313 9.01 -20.43 -0.09
C VAL A 313 9.19 -19.67 -1.41
N LEU A 314 10.42 -19.62 -1.91
CA LEU A 314 10.81 -18.90 -3.13
C LEU A 314 11.28 -19.90 -4.18
N VAL A 315 10.71 -19.87 -5.38
CA VAL A 315 11.18 -20.71 -6.49
C VAL A 315 12.23 -19.93 -7.29
N LEU A 316 13.45 -20.47 -7.38
CA LEU A 316 14.46 -19.90 -8.25
C LEU A 316 14.21 -20.35 -9.71
N LEU A 317 13.85 -19.39 -10.56
CA LEU A 317 13.55 -19.63 -11.97
C LEU A 317 14.80 -19.92 -12.80
N ASN A 318 15.93 -19.32 -12.45
CA ASN A 318 17.18 -19.55 -13.15
C ASN A 318 17.93 -20.74 -12.52
N ARG A 319 17.81 -21.90 -13.17
CA ARG A 319 18.36 -23.18 -12.68
C ARG A 319 19.86 -23.36 -12.95
N THR A 320 20.47 -22.50 -13.76
CA THR A 320 21.85 -22.64 -14.24
C THR A 320 22.81 -21.55 -13.77
N ARG A 321 22.33 -20.46 -13.16
CA ARG A 321 23.19 -19.42 -12.56
C ARG A 321 23.24 -19.58 -11.04
N HIS A 322 24.30 -20.28 -10.63
CA HIS A 322 24.80 -20.48 -9.27
C HIS A 322 24.02 -21.48 -8.40
N PRO A 323 24.69 -22.55 -7.90
CA PRO A 323 24.15 -23.29 -6.75
C PRO A 323 23.98 -22.29 -5.61
N LEU A 324 22.95 -22.49 -4.78
CA LEU A 324 22.48 -21.59 -3.71
C LEU A 324 23.55 -21.13 -2.69
N GLY A 325 24.81 -21.58 -2.81
CA GLY A 325 25.93 -21.23 -1.95
C GLY A 325 26.79 -20.02 -2.37
N ILE A 326 26.54 -19.35 -3.50
CA ILE A 326 27.28 -18.13 -3.88
C ILE A 326 26.33 -17.07 -4.43
N LEU A 327 25.54 -16.46 -3.56
CA LEU A 327 24.93 -15.16 -3.82
C LEU A 327 26.00 -14.08 -3.55
N GLY A 328 27.02 -13.97 -4.42
CA GLY A 328 28.12 -13.02 -4.19
C GLY A 328 29.24 -12.92 -5.23
N ALA A 329 29.21 -13.63 -6.37
CA ALA A 329 30.27 -13.50 -7.37
C ALA A 329 29.72 -13.68 -8.79
N GLY A 330 29.47 -12.57 -9.48
CA GLY A 330 29.06 -12.58 -10.88
C GLY A 330 30.26 -12.76 -11.82
N SER A 331 30.36 -13.92 -12.45
CA SER A 331 31.14 -14.13 -13.67
C SER A 331 30.30 -13.78 -14.91
N GLU A 332 30.89 -13.05 -15.84
CA GLU A 332 30.27 -12.51 -17.06
C GLU A 332 29.89 -13.60 -18.08
N ARG A 333 28.59 -13.65 -18.46
CA ARG A 333 28.13 -14.06 -19.81
C ARG A 333 26.69 -13.61 -20.10
N SER A 334 26.45 -13.37 -21.39
CA SER A 334 25.39 -12.56 -22.01
C SER A 334 24.02 -12.61 -21.34
N VAL A 335 23.68 -11.51 -20.67
CA VAL A 335 22.34 -11.18 -20.20
C VAL A 335 21.57 -10.54 -21.38
N PRO A 336 20.26 -10.79 -21.58
CA PRO A 336 19.45 -10.06 -22.56
C PRO A 336 19.64 -8.54 -22.41
N ALA A 337 19.63 -7.78 -23.50
CA ALA A 337 20.02 -6.36 -23.47
C ALA A 337 19.26 -5.54 -22.40
N GLU A 338 17.96 -5.82 -22.22
CA GLU A 338 17.10 -5.18 -21.21
C GLU A 338 17.45 -5.54 -19.76
N LEU A 339 18.10 -6.68 -19.56
CA LEU A 339 18.47 -7.23 -18.25
C LEU A 339 19.96 -7.01 -17.92
N LYS A 340 20.79 -6.61 -18.90
CA LYS A 340 22.22 -6.27 -18.66
C LYS A 340 22.35 -5.15 -17.64
N ASP A 341 21.45 -4.19 -17.70
CA ASP A 341 21.34 -3.07 -16.76
C ASP A 341 20.81 -3.46 -15.37
N LEU A 342 20.53 -4.75 -15.13
CA LEU A 342 20.03 -5.31 -13.87
C LEU A 342 21.03 -6.26 -13.17
N VAL A 343 22.21 -6.48 -13.74
CA VAL A 343 23.28 -7.23 -13.06
C VAL A 343 24.01 -6.29 -12.11
N PHE A 344 23.73 -6.40 -10.81
CA PHE A 344 24.38 -5.59 -9.79
C PHE A 344 25.10 -6.48 -8.78
N ASN A 345 26.42 -6.40 -8.75
CA ASN A 345 27.24 -6.91 -7.65
C ASN A 345 27.19 -5.87 -6.54
N PHE A 346 26.30 -6.06 -5.56
CA PHE A 346 26.36 -5.24 -4.34
C PHE A 346 27.59 -5.65 -3.54
N PRO A 347 28.44 -4.72 -3.11
CA PRO A 347 29.48 -5.05 -2.14
C PRO A 347 28.81 -5.64 -0.89
N ASN A 348 29.48 -6.58 -0.23
CA ASN A 348 28.96 -7.25 0.98
C ASN A 348 28.56 -6.24 2.09
N GLU A 349 29.00 -4.99 2.00
CA GLU A 349 28.70 -3.90 2.92
C GLU A 349 27.33 -3.24 2.67
N ASP A 350 26.76 -3.37 1.46
CA ASP A 350 25.50 -2.72 1.08
C ASP A 350 24.26 -3.59 1.36
N ARG A 351 24.00 -3.82 2.66
CA ARG A 351 22.89 -4.68 3.12
C ARG A 351 21.69 -3.92 3.68
N THR A 352 21.72 -2.59 3.67
CA THR A 352 20.63 -1.73 4.17
C THR A 352 20.03 -0.87 3.05
N LEU A 353 19.15 0.08 3.36
CA LEU A 353 18.56 0.94 2.35
C LEU A 353 19.60 1.93 1.79
N THR A 354 20.02 1.73 0.54
CA THR A 354 20.83 2.69 -0.22
C THR A 354 20.09 3.18 -1.46
N LEU A 355 20.50 4.35 -1.96
CA LEU A 355 19.89 4.95 -3.14
C LEU A 355 19.97 4.04 -4.36
N ASP A 356 21.08 3.31 -4.51
CA ASP A 356 21.28 2.41 -5.64
C ASP A 356 20.37 1.17 -5.55
N ARG A 357 20.21 0.57 -4.36
CA ARG A 357 19.24 -0.50 -4.13
C ARG A 357 17.80 -0.05 -4.38
N ILE A 358 17.46 1.18 -3.99
CA ILE A 358 16.13 1.78 -4.24
C ILE A 358 15.90 1.96 -5.74
N LYS A 359 16.84 2.60 -6.44
CA LYS A 359 16.76 2.81 -7.90
C LYS A 359 16.68 1.49 -8.66
N LEU A 360 17.43 0.47 -8.23
CA LEU A 360 17.36 -0.86 -8.81
C LEU A 360 15.96 -1.45 -8.63
N LEU A 361 15.43 -1.46 -7.42
CA LEU A 361 14.10 -2.01 -7.16
C LEU A 361 13.02 -1.23 -7.93
N GLN A 362 13.16 0.09 -8.08
CA GLN A 362 12.27 0.91 -8.92
C GLN A 362 12.27 0.44 -10.38
N LYS A 363 13.44 0.14 -10.96
CA LYS A 363 13.55 -0.39 -12.34
C LYS A 363 12.91 -1.78 -12.46
N ILE A 364 13.22 -2.67 -11.53
CA ILE A 364 12.67 -4.05 -11.53
C ILE A 364 11.14 -4.02 -11.36
N ASP A 365 10.62 -3.27 -10.38
CA ASP A 365 9.17 -3.12 -10.16
C ASP A 365 8.49 -2.55 -11.42
N ASN A 366 9.10 -1.58 -12.09
CA ASN A 366 8.56 -1.03 -13.34
C ASN A 366 8.45 -2.08 -14.45
N ILE A 367 9.48 -2.88 -14.68
CA ILE A 367 9.47 -3.94 -15.70
C ILE A 367 8.39 -4.98 -15.39
N VAL A 368 8.37 -5.49 -14.15
CA VAL A 368 7.38 -6.50 -13.72
C VAL A 368 5.95 -5.96 -13.85
N MET A 369 5.70 -4.72 -13.43
CA MET A 369 4.37 -4.13 -13.51
C MET A 369 3.92 -3.86 -14.96
N GLN A 370 4.85 -3.57 -15.88
CA GLN A 370 4.55 -3.45 -17.31
C GLN A 370 4.17 -4.80 -17.90
N GLU A 371 4.91 -5.86 -17.61
CA GLU A 371 4.58 -7.22 -18.07
C GLU A 371 3.23 -7.70 -17.54
N ILE A 372 2.93 -7.46 -16.26
CA ILE A 372 1.62 -7.78 -15.68
C ILE A 372 0.51 -7.01 -16.42
N GLN A 373 0.71 -5.73 -16.72
CA GLN A 373 -0.30 -4.95 -17.45
C GLN A 373 -0.50 -5.40 -18.89
N ASN A 374 0.58 -5.83 -19.55
CA ASN A 374 0.52 -6.31 -20.94
C ASN A 374 -0.15 -7.69 -21.05
N ALA A 375 -0.06 -8.50 -19.99
CA ALA A 375 -0.67 -9.83 -19.94
C ALA A 375 -2.21 -9.81 -19.75
N GLY A 376 -2.80 -8.65 -19.42
CA GLY A 376 -4.22 -8.51 -19.06
C GLY A 376 -4.51 -8.82 -17.60
#